data_AF-A0A436QNW3-F1
#
_entry.id   AF-A0A436QNW3-F1
#
_cell.length_a   1.000
_cell.length_b   1.000
_cell.length_c   1.000
_cell.angle_alpha   90.00
_cell.angle_beta   90.00
_cell.angle_gamma   90.00
#
_symmetry.space_group_name_H-M   'P 1'
#
loop_
_entity.id
_entity.type
_entity.pdbx_description
1 polymer ?
#
loop_
_entity_poly.entity_id
_entity_poly.type
_entity_poly.pdbx_seq_one_letter_code
_entity_poly.pdbx_strand_id
1 'polypeptide(L)' 'IRLGADFAGQAAGVLPAAMVSTEAVVAHFEIVIRQLAVACFCTGSADLAALRQARLLPSAHLPAG' A
#
# COMPACT_ATOMS: atom_id res chain seq x y z
N ILE A 1 -2.32 -1.16 -6.43
CA ILE A 1 -3.36 -2.19 -6.55
C ILE A 1 -4.67 -1.62 -7.10
N ARG A 2 -5.48 -0.89 -6.32
CA ARG A 2 -6.79 -0.39 -6.78
C ARG A 2 -6.77 0.48 -8.06
N LEU A 3 -5.67 1.16 -8.34
CA LEU A 3 -5.47 1.93 -9.58
C LEU A 3 -5.14 1.06 -10.82
N GLY A 4 -5.24 -0.27 -10.73
CA GLY A 4 -5.10 -1.19 -11.87
C GLY A 4 -3.85 -2.05 -11.87
N ALA A 5 -2.97 -1.94 -10.88
CA ALA A 5 -1.77 -2.76 -10.76
C ALA A 5 -2.04 -4.08 -10.01
N ASP A 6 -1.45 -5.18 -10.46
CA ASP A 6 -1.52 -6.47 -9.74
C ASP A 6 -0.54 -6.52 -8.57
N PHE A 7 0.62 -5.87 -8.72
CA PHE A 7 1.67 -5.79 -7.71
C PHE A 7 2.16 -4.35 -7.50
N ALA A 8 2.72 -4.09 -6.32
CA ALA A 8 3.45 -2.86 -6.02
C ALA A 8 4.84 -3.24 -5.50
N GLY A 9 5.88 -2.62 -6.05
CA GLY A 9 7.27 -2.86 -5.67
C GLY A 9 7.89 -1.67 -4.94
N GLN A 10 8.87 -1.92 -4.07
CA GLN A 10 9.69 -0.90 -3.44
C GLN A 10 11.16 -1.05 -3.86
N ALA A 11 11.75 0.05 -4.36
CA ALA A 11 13.18 0.16 -4.65
C ALA A 11 13.85 1.10 -3.64
N ALA A 12 13.93 2.40 -3.92
CA ALA A 12 14.52 3.37 -2.99
C ALA A 12 13.88 3.35 -1.58
N GLY A 13 12.59 3.00 -1.49
CA GLY A 13 11.87 2.92 -0.21
C GLY A 13 12.37 1.83 0.75
N VAL A 14 13.10 0.81 0.28
CA VAL A 14 13.68 -0.24 1.15
C VAL A 14 15.16 0.00 1.49
N LEU A 15 15.84 0.89 0.73
CA LEU A 15 17.28 1.11 0.86
C LEU A 15 17.73 1.53 2.28
N PRO A 16 17.03 2.42 3.01
CA PRO A 16 17.43 2.77 4.37
C PRO A 16 17.45 1.57 5.32
N ALA A 17 16.44 0.70 5.25
CA ALA A 17 16.39 -0.52 6.06
C ALA A 17 17.50 -1.50 5.67
N ALA A 18 17.77 -1.64 4.36
CA ALA A 18 18.84 -2.50 3.85
C ALA A 18 20.24 -2.06 4.28
N MET A 19 20.46 -0.75 4.49
CA MET A 19 21.72 -0.23 5.05
C MET A 19 21.89 -0.52 6.55
N VAL A 20 20.80 -0.83 7.26
CA VAL A 20 20.83 -1.14 8.69
C VAL A 20 21.10 -2.63 8.92
N SER A 21 20.21 -3.50 8.45
CA SER A 21 20.38 -4.96 8.53
C SER A 21 19.29 -5.72 7.77
N THR A 22 19.45 -7.04 7.66
CA THR A 22 18.40 -7.93 7.12
C THR A 22 17.12 -7.88 7.97
N GLU A 23 17.24 -7.87 9.28
CA GLU A 23 16.10 -7.81 10.21
C GLU A 23 15.33 -6.49 10.06
N ALA A 24 16.04 -5.38 9.83
CA ALA A 24 15.41 -4.09 9.55
C ALA A 24 14.59 -4.13 8.24
N VAL A 25 15.07 -4.83 7.21
CA VAL A 25 14.31 -5.05 5.96
C VAL A 25 13.06 -5.89 6.22
N VAL A 26 13.17 -6.95 7.01
CA VAL A 26 12.00 -7.77 7.41
C VAL A 26 10.98 -6.93 8.15
N ALA A 27 11.40 -6.17 9.17
CA ALA A 27 10.53 -5.29 9.94
C ALA A 27 9.86 -4.22 9.08
N HIS A 28 10.59 -3.65 8.12
CA HIS A 28 10.02 -2.71 7.13
C HIS A 28 8.89 -3.35 6.33
N PHE A 29 9.09 -4.57 5.82
CA PHE A 29 8.03 -5.25 5.06
C PHE A 29 6.86 -5.72 5.92
N GLU A 30 7.08 -6.11 7.19
CA GLU A 30 5.98 -6.42 8.12
C GLU A 30 5.05 -5.21 8.31
N ILE A 31 5.63 -4.00 8.41
CA ILE A 31 4.85 -2.75 8.47
C ILE A 31 4.04 -2.56 7.18
N VAL A 32 4.67 -2.72 6.01
CA VAL A 32 4.02 -2.56 4.70
C VAL A 32 2.87 -3.56 4.54
N ILE A 33 3.08 -4.82 4.93
CA ILE A 33 2.04 -5.87 4.90
C ILE A 33 0.88 -5.49 5.81
N ARG A 34 1.16 -5.00 7.03
CA ARG A 34 0.10 -4.58 7.96
C ARG A 34 -0.66 -3.35 7.46
N GLN A 35 0.01 -2.38 6.86
CA GLN A 35 -0.63 -1.23 6.23
C GLN A 35 -1.56 -1.65 5.09
N LEU A 36 -1.15 -2.65 4.31
CA LEU A 36 -2.00 -3.20 3.25
C LEU A 36 -3.23 -3.92 3.82
N ALA A 37 -3.07 -4.69 4.90
CA ALA A 37 -4.20 -5.28 5.63
C ALA A 37 -5.16 -4.23 6.20
N VAL A 38 -4.63 -3.10 6.71
CA VAL A 38 -5.45 -1.96 7.14
C VAL A 38 -6.22 -1.36 5.96
N ALA A 39 -5.60 -1.18 4.81
CA ALA A 39 -6.30 -0.70 3.61
C ALA A 39 -7.42 -1.65 3.17
N CYS A 40 -7.19 -2.96 3.22
CA CYS A 40 -8.22 -3.97 3.01
C CYS A 40 -9.38 -3.81 3.99
N PHE A 41 -9.10 -3.73 5.29
CA PHE A 41 -10.11 -3.53 6.33
C PHE A 41 -10.94 -2.25 6.10
N CYS A 42 -10.28 -1.11 5.89
CA CYS A 42 -10.94 0.18 5.66
C CYS A 42 -11.82 0.22 4.40
N THR A 43 -11.60 -0.69 3.45
CA THR A 43 -12.36 -0.76 2.20
C THR A 43 -13.35 -1.93 2.17
N GLY A 44 -13.46 -2.71 3.25
CA GLY A 44 -14.29 -3.91 3.29
C GLY A 44 -13.79 -5.04 2.38
N SER A 45 -12.50 -5.03 2.04
CA SER A 45 -11.87 -6.03 1.18
C SER A 45 -11.30 -7.17 2.02
N ALA A 46 -11.67 -8.42 1.73
CA ALA A 46 -11.14 -9.58 2.46
C ALA A 46 -9.68 -9.91 2.06
N ASP A 47 -9.28 -9.52 0.85
CA ASP A 47 -7.96 -9.78 0.28
C ASP A 47 -7.57 -8.71 -0.76
N LEU A 48 -6.42 -8.87 -1.41
CA LEU A 48 -5.93 -7.93 -2.43
C LEU A 48 -6.73 -7.97 -3.73
N ALA A 49 -7.34 -9.11 -4.06
CA ALA A 49 -8.17 -9.24 -5.25
C ALA A 49 -9.47 -8.42 -5.09
N ALA A 50 -10.07 -8.45 -3.90
CA ALA A 50 -11.19 -7.59 -3.51
C ALA A 50 -10.75 -6.12 -3.44
N LEU A 51 -9.58 -5.81 -2.86
CA LEU A 51 -9.05 -4.44 -2.79
C LEU A 51 -8.88 -3.81 -4.17
N ARG A 52 -8.52 -4.60 -5.19
CA ARG A 52 -8.43 -4.15 -6.59
C ARG A 52 -9.76 -3.61 -7.12
N GLN A 53 -10.89 -4.00 -6.53
CA GLN A 53 -12.23 -3.58 -6.93
C GLN A 53 -12.89 -2.58 -5.95
N ALA A 54 -12.23 -2.25 -4.84
CA ALA A 54 -12.75 -1.34 -3.81
C ALA A 54 -13.26 0.00 -4.39
N ARG A 55 -14.29 0.63 -3.84
CA ARG A 55 -14.79 1.91 -4.39
C ARG A 55 -13.72 3.01 -4.29
N LEU A 56 -13.40 3.67 -5.41
CA LEU A 56 -12.63 4.92 -5.41
C LEU A 56 -13.60 6.10 -5.29
N LEU A 57 -13.29 7.04 -4.40
CA LEU A 57 -13.95 8.33 -4.37
C LEU A 57 -13.36 9.20 -5.50
N PRO A 58 -14.16 10.05 -6.15
CA PRO A 58 -13.62 11.06 -7.04
C PRO A 58 -12.55 11.87 -6.30
N SER A 59 -11.43 12.16 -6.96
CA SER A 59 -10.50 13.16 -6.44
C SER A 59 -11.29 14.45 -6.24
N ALA A 60 -11.28 15.01 -5.04
CA ALA A 60 -11.90 16.30 -4.80
C ALA A 60 -11.21 17.33 -5.70
N HIS A 61 -11.88 17.76 -6.77
CA HIS A 61 -11.49 18.95 -7.48
C HIS A 61 -11.84 20.10 -6.54
N LEU A 62 -10.84 20.66 -5.84
CA LEU A 62 -11.01 21.97 -5.22
C LEU A 62 -11.14 22.97 -6.39
N PRO A 63 -12.25 23.69 -6.55
CA PRO A 63 -12.34 24.69 -7.61
C PRO A 63 -11.24 25.73 -7.39
N ALA A 64 -10.48 26.04 -8.44
CA ALA A 64 -9.57 27.18 -8.42
C ALA A 64 -10.44 28.43 -8.32
N GLY A 65 -10.47 29.02 -7.12
CA GLY A 65 -10.97 30.39 -6.92
C GLY A 65 -9.96 31.42 -7.40
#